data_AF-A0A8E0VS23-F1
#
_entry.id   AF-A0A8E0VS23-F1
#
_cell.length_a   1.000
_cell.length_b   1.000
_cell.length_c   1.000
_cell.angle_alpha   90.00
_cell.angle_beta   90.00
_cell.angle_gamma   90.00
#
_symmetry.space_group_name_H-M   'P 1'
#
loop_
_entity.id
_entity.type
_entity.pdbx_description
1 polymer ?
#
loop_
_entity_poly.entity_id
_entity_poly.type
_entity_poly.pdbx_seq_one_letter_code
_entity_poly.pdbx_strand_id
1 'polypeptide(L)'
;NVPLGLRKSCCNFLHLLSYLTSGLFFPISSQVASIHWGDRKYTDIVKVEVWDVVDHGKPRPFTRGLKFKNSDDQIIPEPCLDASFLDVYKGANGVILVMDMTKSWTFDYVRQELPRIPPNLPVLILSNYRDMGEHRTVSEGEVRAFIEDEASGRDKLHRNTSIRSKLPAKRLVPVQYCEASMRNGFGLVYVHRFFSVPFLCLRRSVLQQQLKETQTELDGTVQDLASLDGPLATTDEAYLT
;
A
#
# COMPACT_ATOMS: atom_id res chain seq x y z
N ASN A 1 17.73 3.90 2.00
CA ASN A 1 16.55 4.03 2.87
C ASN A 1 15.34 4.50 2.07
N VAL A 2 14.59 3.57 1.47
CA VAL A 2 13.32 3.89 0.81
C VAL A 2 12.21 3.76 1.85
N PRO A 3 11.40 4.79 2.14
CA PRO A 3 10.30 4.71 3.09
C PRO A 3 9.22 3.76 2.56
N LEU A 4 8.65 2.93 3.44
CA LEU A 4 7.58 2.00 3.11
C LEU A 4 6.22 2.64 3.48
N GLY A 5 5.44 3.05 2.48
CA GLY A 5 4.12 3.66 2.68
C GLY A 5 2.99 2.62 2.79
N LEU A 6 2.29 2.55 3.92
CA LEU A 6 1.05 1.78 4.09
C LEU A 6 -0.14 2.75 4.18
N ARG A 7 -1.27 2.44 3.55
CA ARG A 7 -2.44 3.34 3.57
C ARG A 7 -3.75 2.57 3.84
N LYS A 8 -4.65 3.20 4.60
CA LYS A 8 -6.07 2.89 4.92
C LYS A 8 -6.37 2.32 6.31
N SER A 9 -7.42 2.86 6.95
CA SER A 9 -8.18 2.25 8.06
C SER A 9 -9.41 3.11 8.41
N CYS A 10 -10.49 2.48 8.88
CA CYS A 10 -11.59 3.18 9.56
C CYS A 10 -11.40 3.15 11.09
N CYS A 11 -11.69 4.28 11.74
CA CYS A 11 -12.00 4.57 13.15
C CYS A 11 -11.17 3.98 14.33
N ASN A 12 -10.33 2.96 14.17
CA ASN A 12 -9.52 2.38 15.26
C ASN A 12 -8.01 2.31 14.95
N PHE A 13 -7.58 2.99 13.89
CA PHE A 13 -6.22 2.93 13.37
C PHE A 13 -5.17 3.45 14.35
N LEU A 14 -5.54 4.50 15.11
CA LEU A 14 -4.70 5.11 16.13
C LEU A 14 -4.26 4.12 17.22
N HIS A 15 -5.12 3.16 17.57
CA HIS A 15 -4.75 2.11 18.53
C HIS A 15 -3.72 1.16 17.92
N LEU A 16 -3.94 0.69 16.69
CA LEU A 16 -2.98 -0.16 15.98
C LEU A 16 -1.61 0.51 15.88
N LEU A 17 -1.58 1.79 15.51
CA LEU A 17 -0.34 2.57 15.46
C LEU A 17 0.35 2.70 16.81
N SER A 18 -0.37 3.06 17.87
CA SER A 18 0.20 3.23 19.20
C SER A 18 0.85 1.95 19.73
N TYR A 19 0.23 0.80 19.48
CA TYR A 19 0.82 -0.49 19.85
C TYR A 19 2.05 -0.84 19.01
N LEU A 20 2.05 -0.51 17.72
CA LEU A 20 3.17 -0.78 16.81
C LEU A 20 4.37 0.16 17.01
N THR A 21 4.17 1.39 17.51
CA THR A 21 5.26 2.36 17.72
C THR A 21 5.91 2.28 19.10
N SER A 22 5.14 1.97 20.15
CA SER A 22 5.57 2.31 21.52
C SER A 22 5.26 1.25 22.57
N GLY A 23 4.47 0.22 22.26
CA GLY A 23 3.99 -0.77 23.25
C GLY A 23 3.15 -0.16 24.40
N LEU A 24 2.89 1.16 24.36
CA LEU A 24 2.16 1.95 25.35
C LEU A 24 1.27 2.94 24.61
N PHE A 25 0.11 3.21 25.19
CA PHE A 25 -0.93 4.06 24.63
C PHE A 25 -0.50 5.53 24.61
N PHE A 26 -0.35 6.11 23.43
CA PHE A 26 -0.34 7.56 23.23
C PHE A 26 -1.35 7.92 22.14
N PRO A 27 -2.28 8.86 22.40
CA PRO A 27 -3.19 9.35 21.36
C PRO A 27 -2.38 10.15 20.34
N ILE A 28 -2.17 9.55 19.17
CA ILE A 28 -1.51 10.23 18.04
C ILE A 28 -2.58 11.07 17.33
N SER A 29 -2.42 12.39 17.22
CA SER A 29 -3.40 13.27 16.55
C SER A 29 -3.13 13.46 15.05
N SER A 30 -2.10 12.81 14.51
CA SER A 30 -1.68 12.96 13.12
C SER A 30 -2.20 11.83 12.23
N GLN A 31 -2.62 12.20 11.02
CA GLN A 31 -3.04 11.28 9.93
C GLN A 31 -1.89 10.40 9.39
N VAL A 32 -0.67 10.57 9.92
CA VAL A 32 0.54 9.86 9.53
C VAL A 32 1.32 9.46 10.79
N ALA A 33 1.85 8.25 10.80
CA ALA A 33 2.80 7.77 11.81
C ALA A 33 3.99 7.05 11.17
N SER A 34 5.15 7.12 11.82
CA SER A 34 6.39 6.46 11.37
C SER A 34 6.79 5.36 12.36
N ILE A 35 6.96 4.14 11.88
CA ILE A 35 7.42 2.99 12.66
C ILE A 35 8.80 2.56 12.13
N HIS A 36 9.78 2.40 13.03
CA HIS A 36 11.04 1.74 12.69
C HIS A 36 10.81 0.23 12.80
N TRP A 37 10.64 -0.43 11.66
CA TRP A 37 10.40 -1.86 11.59
C TRP A 37 11.68 -2.60 11.21
N GLY A 38 11.95 -3.72 11.87
CA GLY A 38 13.05 -4.62 11.55
C GLY A 38 12.61 -6.07 11.63
N ASP A 39 13.06 -6.87 10.68
CA ASP A 39 12.92 -8.33 10.71
C ASP A 39 14.25 -8.92 11.20
N ARG A 40 14.23 -9.97 12.03
CA ARG A 40 15.47 -10.65 12.45
C ARG A 40 16.28 -11.20 11.28
N LYS A 41 15.63 -11.41 10.13
CA LYS A 41 16.27 -11.91 8.90
C LYS A 41 17.01 -10.83 8.11
N TYR A 42 16.71 -9.55 8.33
CA TYR A 42 17.31 -8.44 7.59
C TYR A 42 17.99 -7.49 8.56
N THR A 43 19.22 -7.06 8.25
CA THR A 43 19.95 -6.09 9.07
C THR A 43 19.39 -4.66 8.95
N ASP A 44 18.54 -4.43 7.95
CA ASP A 44 18.03 -3.11 7.62
C ASP A 44 16.85 -2.72 8.52
N ILE A 45 16.94 -1.55 9.14
CA ILE A 45 15.81 -0.90 9.81
C ILE A 45 15.05 -0.09 8.77
N VAL A 46 13.78 -0.42 8.57
CA VAL A 46 12.90 0.21 7.58
C VAL A 46 12.00 1.22 8.26
N LYS A 47 11.95 2.44 7.72
CA LYS A 47 10.96 3.44 8.11
C LYS A 47 9.64 3.14 7.41
N VAL A 48 8.64 2.75 8.18
CA VAL A 48 7.27 2.50 7.70
C VAL A 48 6.43 3.72 7.98
N GLU A 49 5.90 4.36 6.94
CA GLU A 49 4.98 5.48 7.03
C GLU A 49 3.56 4.99 6.82
N VAL A 50 2.71 5.12 7.84
CA VAL A 50 1.32 4.70 7.72
C VAL A 50 0.38 5.88 7.70
N TRP A 51 -0.55 5.88 6.74
CA TRP A 51 -1.49 6.96 6.49
C TRP A 51 -2.91 6.50 6.79
N ASP A 52 -3.57 7.21 7.71
CA ASP A 52 -5.00 7.05 7.97
C ASP A 52 -5.79 7.76 6.87
N VAL A 53 -6.61 7.02 6.12
CA VAL A 53 -7.29 7.54 4.93
C VAL A 53 -8.72 7.89 5.29
N VAL A 54 -9.12 9.12 5.00
CA VAL A 54 -10.50 9.58 5.10
C VAL A 54 -11.20 9.36 3.76
N ASP A 55 -12.20 8.47 3.72
CA ASP A 55 -12.93 8.16 2.48
C ASP A 55 -13.77 9.34 1.99
N HIS A 56 -14.44 10.02 2.93
CA HIS A 56 -15.22 11.24 2.66
C HIS A 56 -14.91 12.31 3.69
N GLY A 57 -14.30 13.40 3.23
CA GLY A 57 -14.04 14.56 4.07
C GLY A 57 -15.32 15.31 4.40
N LYS A 58 -15.47 15.79 5.64
CA LYS A 58 -16.49 16.82 5.93
C LYS A 58 -15.94 18.17 5.48
N PRO A 59 -16.58 18.88 4.53
CA PRO A 59 -16.17 20.23 4.18
C PRO A 59 -16.22 21.10 5.43
N ARG A 60 -15.11 21.78 5.74
CA ARG A 60 -15.08 22.72 6.87
C ARG A 60 -15.82 23.99 6.44
N PRO A 61 -16.87 24.42 7.14
CA PRO A 61 -17.39 25.76 6.93
C PRO A 61 -16.31 26.75 7.35
N PHE A 62 -15.97 27.64 6.44
CA PHE A 62 -14.92 28.62 6.65
C PHE A 62 -15.37 29.70 7.64
N THR A 63 -14.97 29.60 8.91
CA THR A 63 -14.99 30.75 9.83
C THR A 63 -13.72 31.58 9.63
N ARG A 64 -13.76 32.53 8.68
CA ARG A 64 -12.71 33.54 8.48
C ARG A 64 -12.61 34.40 9.73
N GLY A 65 -11.46 34.41 10.39
CA GLY A 65 -11.06 35.56 11.20
C GLY A 65 -11.07 36.82 10.31
N LEU A 66 -11.80 37.83 10.77
CA LEU A 66 -11.79 39.25 10.36
C LEU A 66 -10.91 39.60 9.13
N LYS A 67 -11.46 39.52 7.91
CA LYS A 67 -11.05 40.38 6.79
C LYS A 67 -12.26 40.78 5.95
N PHE A 68 -12.27 42.06 5.58
CA PHE A 68 -13.38 42.88 5.08
C PHE A 68 -14.16 42.32 3.88
N LYS A 69 -15.46 42.64 3.85
CA LYS A 69 -16.40 42.40 2.75
C LYS A 69 -15.91 43.05 1.46
N ASN A 70 -16.00 42.32 0.34
CA ASN A 70 -16.61 42.87 -0.87
C ASN A 70 -17.12 41.74 -1.79
N SER A 71 -18.37 41.92 -2.22
CA SER A 71 -19.05 41.44 -3.44
C SER A 71 -18.97 39.96 -3.85
N ASP A 72 -20.12 39.29 -3.73
CA ASP A 72 -20.64 38.20 -4.59
C ASP A 72 -19.66 37.09 -5.00
N ASP A 73 -18.99 36.49 -4.02
CA ASP A 73 -18.23 35.26 -4.23
C ASP A 73 -19.18 34.06 -4.17
N GLN A 74 -19.35 33.37 -5.31
CA GLN A 74 -19.78 31.98 -5.33
C GLN A 74 -18.89 31.22 -4.34
N ILE A 75 -19.49 30.64 -3.30
CA ILE A 75 -18.79 29.78 -2.33
C ILE A 75 -18.37 28.52 -3.09
N ILE A 76 -17.21 28.56 -3.75
CA ILE A 76 -16.54 27.36 -4.25
C ILE A 76 -16.09 26.63 -2.98
N PRO A 77 -16.67 25.46 -2.64
CA PRO A 77 -16.21 24.70 -1.48
C PRO A 77 -14.76 24.32 -1.72
N GLU A 78 -13.89 24.64 -0.77
CA GLU A 78 -12.49 24.24 -0.83
C GLU A 78 -12.43 22.70 -0.95
N PRO A 79 -11.73 22.15 -1.96
CA PRO A 79 -11.71 20.71 -2.20
C PRO A 79 -11.16 20.00 -0.97
N CYS A 80 -11.93 19.06 -0.42
CA CYS A 80 -11.46 18.22 0.68
C CYS A 80 -10.39 17.26 0.14
N LEU A 81 -9.26 17.18 0.84
CA LEU A 81 -8.21 16.19 0.57
C LEU A 81 -8.65 14.81 1.08
N ASP A 82 -9.66 14.22 0.43
CA ASP A 82 -10.18 12.89 0.73
C ASP A 82 -9.89 11.89 -0.39
N ALA A 83 -10.25 10.62 -0.17
CA ALA A 83 -10.01 9.56 -1.13
C ALA A 83 -10.82 9.67 -2.43
N SER A 84 -11.81 10.59 -2.48
CA SER A 84 -12.57 10.85 -3.72
C SER A 84 -11.80 11.76 -4.68
N PHE A 85 -10.92 12.62 -4.16
CA PHE A 85 -10.14 13.57 -4.94
C PHE A 85 -8.69 13.12 -5.19
N LEU A 86 -8.08 12.37 -4.26
CA LEU A 86 -6.70 11.91 -4.38
C LEU A 86 -6.62 10.40 -4.66
N ASP A 87 -5.78 9.98 -5.61
CA ASP A 87 -5.38 8.57 -5.72
C ASP A 87 -4.53 8.19 -4.52
N VAL A 88 -5.20 7.67 -3.49
CA VAL A 88 -4.59 7.25 -2.24
C VAL A 88 -3.65 6.07 -2.41
N TYR A 89 -3.74 5.29 -3.50
CA TYR A 89 -2.86 4.14 -3.75
C TYR A 89 -1.55 4.51 -4.44
N LYS A 90 -1.49 5.70 -5.05
CA LYS A 90 -0.26 6.19 -5.67
C LYS A 90 0.83 6.37 -4.62
N GLY A 91 1.94 5.65 -4.80
CA GLY A 91 3.06 5.64 -3.86
C GLY A 91 2.87 4.75 -2.64
N ALA A 92 1.75 4.02 -2.51
CA ALA A 92 1.61 3.00 -1.48
C ALA A 92 2.44 1.75 -1.84
N ASN A 93 2.93 1.05 -0.82
CA ASN A 93 3.64 -0.22 -0.94
C ASN A 93 2.84 -1.40 -0.37
N GLY A 94 1.76 -1.12 0.37
CA GLY A 94 0.78 -2.09 0.83
C GLY A 94 -0.47 -1.40 1.40
N VAL A 95 -1.51 -2.20 1.63
CA VAL A 95 -2.80 -1.71 2.16
C VAL A 95 -3.24 -2.61 3.31
N ILE A 96 -3.76 -1.99 4.38
CA ILE A 96 -4.45 -2.71 5.46
C ILE A 96 -5.92 -2.25 5.43
N LEU A 97 -6.84 -3.18 5.27
CA LEU A 97 -8.27 -2.93 5.41
C LEU A 97 -8.71 -3.41 6.78
N VAL A 98 -9.08 -2.48 7.67
CA VAL A 98 -9.53 -2.81 9.02
C VAL A 98 -11.06 -2.86 9.03
N MET A 99 -11.62 -3.95 9.55
CA MET A 99 -13.06 -4.10 9.75
C MET A 99 -13.37 -4.46 11.21
N ASP A 100 -14.61 -4.26 11.62
CA ASP A 100 -15.13 -4.65 12.93
C ASP A 100 -15.97 -5.92 12.75
N MET A 101 -15.50 -7.05 13.28
CA MET A 101 -16.21 -8.34 13.11
C MET A 101 -17.57 -8.40 13.81
N THR A 102 -17.88 -7.43 14.68
CA THR A 102 -19.20 -7.29 15.32
C THR A 102 -20.18 -6.49 14.48
N LYS A 103 -19.72 -5.87 13.37
CA LYS A 103 -20.54 -5.01 12.51
C LYS A 103 -20.43 -5.42 11.04
N SER A 104 -21.46 -6.09 10.52
CA SER A 104 -21.53 -6.57 9.12
C SER A 104 -21.28 -5.48 8.07
N TRP A 105 -21.79 -4.26 8.28
CA TRP A 105 -21.58 -3.15 7.34
C TRP A 105 -20.10 -2.79 7.13
N THR A 106 -19.23 -3.04 8.11
CA THR A 106 -17.79 -2.79 7.95
C THR A 106 -17.14 -3.81 7.01
N PHE A 107 -17.70 -5.02 6.91
CA PHE A 107 -17.29 -6.00 5.92
C PHE A 107 -17.82 -5.65 4.53
N ASP A 108 -19.02 -5.09 4.42
CA ASP A 108 -19.54 -4.61 3.13
C ASP A 108 -18.67 -3.51 2.54
N TYR A 109 -18.10 -2.64 3.38
CA TYR A 109 -17.06 -1.70 2.96
C TYR A 109 -15.83 -2.42 2.39
N VAL A 110 -15.30 -3.44 3.08
CA VAL A 110 -14.17 -4.25 2.58
C VAL A 110 -14.49 -4.89 1.23
N ARG A 111 -15.71 -5.38 1.04
CA ARG A 111 -16.17 -5.98 -0.22
C ARG A 111 -16.15 -4.99 -1.38
N GLN A 112 -16.52 -3.74 -1.13
CA GLN A 112 -16.51 -2.68 -2.13
C GLN A 112 -15.09 -2.17 -2.41
N GLU A 113 -14.23 -2.14 -1.38
CA GLU A 113 -12.94 -1.49 -1.47
C GLU A 113 -11.81 -2.41 -1.96
N LEU A 114 -11.81 -3.69 -1.60
CA LEU A 114 -10.79 -4.65 -2.03
C LEU A 114 -10.62 -4.71 -3.57
N PRO A 115 -11.70 -4.77 -4.38
CA PRO A 115 -11.59 -4.80 -5.83
C PRO A 115 -10.92 -3.54 -6.44
N ARG A 116 -11.05 -2.39 -5.77
CA ARG A 116 -10.46 -1.10 -6.22
C ARG A 116 -8.95 -1.03 -5.98
N ILE A 117 -8.42 -1.81 -5.04
CA ILE A 117 -6.99 -1.82 -4.74
C ILE A 117 -6.21 -2.43 -5.92
N PRO A 118 -5.18 -1.72 -6.45
CA PRO A 118 -4.32 -2.24 -7.50
C PRO A 118 -3.71 -3.62 -7.17
N PRO A 119 -3.63 -4.56 -8.14
CA PRO A 119 -3.24 -5.94 -7.88
C PRO A 119 -1.75 -6.11 -7.51
N ASN A 120 -0.92 -5.13 -7.80
CA ASN A 120 0.49 -5.10 -7.42
C ASN A 120 0.70 -4.75 -5.93
N LEU A 121 -0.31 -4.22 -5.24
CA LEU A 121 -0.22 -3.91 -3.82
C LEU A 121 -0.61 -5.13 -2.97
N PRO A 122 0.24 -5.56 -2.02
CA PRO A 122 -0.16 -6.54 -1.02
C PRO A 122 -1.20 -5.94 -0.08
N VAL A 123 -2.21 -6.76 0.26
CA VAL A 123 -3.34 -6.36 1.10
C VAL A 123 -3.46 -7.26 2.31
N LEU A 124 -3.69 -6.67 3.48
CA LEU A 124 -4.11 -7.35 4.70
C LEU A 124 -5.52 -6.92 5.07
N ILE A 125 -6.44 -7.86 5.22
CA ILE A 125 -7.73 -7.61 5.87
C ILE A 125 -7.59 -7.97 7.35
N LEU A 126 -7.90 -7.02 8.22
CA LEU A 126 -7.76 -7.11 9.66
C LEU A 126 -9.14 -7.03 10.33
N SER A 127 -9.67 -8.17 10.77
CA SER A 127 -10.91 -8.23 11.53
C SER A 127 -10.64 -7.93 13.00
N ASN A 128 -10.89 -6.70 13.43
CA ASN A 128 -10.72 -6.25 14.80
C ASN A 128 -11.92 -6.65 15.69
N TYR A 129 -11.80 -6.44 17.01
CA TYR A 129 -12.76 -6.78 18.07
C TYR A 129 -12.91 -8.28 18.31
N ARG A 130 -11.81 -9.02 18.16
CA ARG A 130 -11.79 -10.47 18.46
C ARG A 130 -12.15 -10.80 19.91
N ASP A 131 -11.92 -9.89 20.84
CA ASP A 131 -12.31 -9.99 22.25
C ASP A 131 -13.83 -9.95 22.45
N MET A 132 -14.61 -9.48 21.47
CA MET A 132 -16.07 -9.40 21.50
C MET A 132 -16.72 -10.50 20.65
N GLY A 133 -16.16 -11.71 20.70
CA GLY A 133 -16.57 -12.83 19.84
C GLY A 133 -18.04 -13.25 19.95
N GLU A 134 -18.69 -12.99 21.08
CA GLU A 134 -20.13 -13.26 21.28
C GLU A 134 -21.03 -12.36 20.42
N HIS A 135 -20.56 -11.16 20.08
CA HIS A 135 -21.26 -10.22 19.21
C HIS A 135 -20.83 -10.34 17.74
N ARG A 136 -20.15 -11.43 17.37
CA ARG A 136 -19.67 -11.66 16.00
C ARG A 136 -20.87 -11.66 15.04
N THR A 137 -20.81 -10.80 14.03
CA THR A 137 -21.75 -10.77 12.91
C THR A 137 -21.12 -11.22 11.61
N VAL A 138 -19.78 -11.28 11.54
CA VAL A 138 -19.04 -11.78 10.38
C VAL A 138 -18.07 -12.88 10.81
N SER A 139 -18.21 -14.06 10.21
CA SER A 139 -17.35 -15.21 10.42
C SER A 139 -16.06 -15.13 9.60
N GLU A 140 -15.01 -15.79 10.09
CA GLU A 140 -13.77 -15.98 9.32
C GLU A 140 -14.06 -16.66 7.97
N GLY A 141 -14.96 -17.65 7.96
CA GLY A 141 -15.33 -18.38 6.74
C GLY A 141 -15.91 -17.46 5.67
N GLU A 142 -16.76 -16.51 6.03
CA GLU A 142 -17.32 -15.54 5.09
C GLU A 142 -16.25 -14.62 4.49
N VAL A 143 -15.28 -14.18 5.30
CA VAL A 143 -14.19 -13.34 4.81
C VAL A 143 -13.27 -14.12 3.88
N ARG A 144 -12.91 -15.36 4.24
CA ARG A 144 -12.07 -16.22 3.41
C ARG A 144 -12.74 -16.59 2.08
N ALA A 145 -14.02 -16.95 2.12
CA ALA A 145 -14.80 -17.24 0.91
C ALA A 145 -14.84 -16.02 -0.03
N PHE A 146 -15.01 -14.81 0.51
CA PHE A 146 -14.94 -13.59 -0.28
C PHE A 146 -13.55 -13.36 -0.90
N ILE A 147 -12.46 -13.58 -0.15
CA ILE A 147 -11.09 -13.45 -0.68
C ILE A 147 -10.86 -14.43 -1.85
N GLU A 148 -11.33 -15.67 -1.71
CA GLU A 148 -11.22 -16.70 -2.74
C GLU A 148 -12.04 -16.35 -3.99
N ASP A 149 -13.25 -15.82 -3.82
CA ASP A 149 -14.10 -15.35 -4.92
C ASP A 149 -13.46 -14.15 -5.65
N GLU A 150 -12.91 -13.17 -4.92
CA GLU A 150 -12.21 -12.01 -5.50
C GLU A 150 -11.00 -12.44 -6.33
N ALA A 151 -10.19 -13.36 -5.80
CA ALA A 151 -9.04 -13.91 -6.50
C ALA A 151 -9.46 -14.67 -7.77
N SER A 152 -10.51 -15.48 -7.68
CA SER A 152 -11.06 -16.24 -8.80
C SER A 152 -11.67 -15.33 -9.88
N GLY A 153 -12.34 -14.26 -9.48
CA GLY A 153 -12.90 -13.25 -10.38
C GLY A 153 -11.83 -12.54 -11.20
N ARG A 154 -10.70 -12.18 -10.57
CA ARG A 154 -9.53 -11.60 -11.26
C ARG A 154 -8.89 -12.56 -12.25
N ASP A 155 -8.74 -13.84 -11.89
CA ASP A 155 -8.16 -14.86 -12.77
C ASP A 155 -9.02 -15.09 -14.03
N LYS A 156 -10.35 -15.01 -13.93
CA LYS A 156 -11.26 -15.05 -15.09
C LYS A 156 -11.10 -13.83 -15.99
N LEU A 157 -11.02 -12.63 -15.41
CA LEU A 157 -10.83 -11.38 -16.17
C LEU A 157 -9.49 -11.36 -16.93
N HIS A 158 -8.44 -11.91 -16.33
CA HIS A 158 -7.11 -12.00 -16.96
C HIS A 158 -7.15 -12.77 -18.28
N ARG A 159 -7.82 -13.93 -18.31
CA ARG A 159 -7.93 -14.76 -19.51
C ARG A 159 -8.66 -14.04 -20.64
N ASN A 160 -9.69 -13.27 -20.30
CA ASN A 160 -10.55 -12.59 -21.28
C ASN A 160 -9.96 -11.28 -21.84
N THR A 161 -9.01 -10.64 -21.13
CA THR A 161 -8.51 -9.28 -21.46
C THR A 161 -7.09 -9.28 -22.08
N SER A 162 -6.57 -10.46 -22.41
CA SER A 162 -5.18 -10.76 -22.80
C SER A 162 -4.62 -10.00 -24.03
N ILE A 163 -5.39 -9.11 -24.67
CA ILE A 163 -4.96 -8.35 -25.86
C ILE A 163 -4.75 -6.84 -25.60
N ARG A 164 -5.29 -6.22 -24.53
CA ARG A 164 -5.23 -4.73 -24.38
C ARG A 164 -4.74 -4.15 -23.05
N SER A 165 -4.70 -4.88 -21.93
CA SER A 165 -4.31 -4.30 -20.63
C SER A 165 -2.86 -4.64 -20.22
N LYS A 166 -2.01 -3.62 -20.05
CA LYS A 166 -0.61 -3.75 -19.57
C LYS A 166 -0.48 -4.17 -18.09
N LEU A 167 -1.56 -4.20 -17.31
CA LEU A 167 -1.51 -4.48 -15.87
C LEU A 167 -1.86 -5.96 -15.59
N PRO A 168 -1.08 -6.68 -14.78
CA PRO A 168 -1.43 -8.06 -14.41
C PRO A 168 -2.74 -8.06 -13.63
N ALA A 169 -3.75 -8.77 -14.14
CA ALA A 169 -5.03 -8.87 -13.46
C ALA A 169 -4.92 -9.69 -12.16
N LYS A 170 -4.00 -10.66 -12.10
CA LYS A 170 -3.72 -11.46 -10.91
C LYS A 170 -2.84 -10.72 -9.91
N ARG A 171 -3.17 -10.82 -8.63
CA ARG A 171 -2.34 -10.28 -7.54
C ARG A 171 -1.06 -11.08 -7.40
N LEU A 172 0.06 -10.38 -7.20
CA LEU A 172 1.34 -11.05 -6.91
C LEU A 172 1.28 -11.83 -5.60
N VAL A 173 0.74 -11.17 -4.57
CA VAL A 173 0.61 -11.73 -3.22
C VAL A 173 -0.87 -11.94 -2.97
N PRO A 174 -1.30 -13.16 -2.57
CA PRO A 174 -2.66 -13.39 -2.13
C PRO A 174 -3.04 -12.43 -1.00
N VAL A 175 -4.29 -12.00 -0.96
CA VAL A 175 -4.80 -11.16 0.13
C VAL A 175 -4.62 -11.92 1.44
N GLN A 176 -3.98 -11.28 2.41
CA GLN A 176 -3.78 -11.84 3.75
C GLN A 176 -4.95 -11.49 4.63
N TYR A 177 -5.26 -12.36 5.58
CA TYR A 177 -6.36 -12.17 6.53
C TYR A 177 -5.90 -12.55 7.93
N CYS A 178 -6.21 -11.72 8.92
CA CYS A 178 -6.13 -12.10 10.32
C CYS A 178 -7.21 -11.43 11.17
N GLU A 179 -7.55 -12.09 12.28
CA GLU A 179 -8.35 -11.50 13.36
C GLU A 179 -7.44 -10.85 14.39
N ALA A 180 -7.88 -9.74 14.96
CA ALA A 180 -7.14 -8.99 15.96
C ALA A 180 -8.05 -8.44 17.05
N SER A 181 -7.46 -8.12 18.19
CA SER A 181 -8.08 -7.25 19.18
C SER A 181 -7.09 -6.18 19.57
N MET A 182 -7.36 -4.95 19.15
CA MET A 182 -6.56 -3.79 19.56
C MET A 182 -6.68 -3.50 21.06
N ARG A 183 -7.62 -4.14 21.76
CA ARG A 183 -7.78 -3.97 23.21
C ARG A 183 -6.71 -4.74 24.00
N ASN A 184 -6.38 -5.95 23.56
CA ASN A 184 -5.47 -6.85 24.28
C ASN A 184 -4.22 -7.23 23.47
N GLY A 185 -4.09 -6.73 22.23
CA GLY A 185 -2.95 -6.99 21.36
C GLY A 185 -3.00 -8.31 20.59
N PHE A 186 -4.10 -9.07 20.66
CA PHE A 186 -4.27 -10.29 19.87
C PHE A 186 -4.11 -9.97 18.37
N GLY A 187 -3.40 -10.83 17.63
CA GLY A 187 -3.19 -10.67 16.18
C GLY A 187 -2.10 -9.65 15.79
N LEU A 188 -1.59 -8.83 16.70
CA LEU A 188 -0.60 -7.80 16.37
C LEU A 188 0.76 -8.37 15.90
N VAL A 189 1.15 -9.53 16.42
CA VAL A 189 2.35 -10.25 15.93
C VAL A 189 2.21 -10.59 14.45
N TYR A 190 0.99 -10.94 14.00
CA TYR A 190 0.71 -11.18 12.60
C TYR A 190 0.83 -9.89 11.78
N VAL A 191 0.26 -8.78 12.25
CA VAL A 191 0.37 -7.47 11.58
C VAL A 191 1.83 -7.05 11.44
N HIS A 192 2.63 -7.18 12.51
CA HIS A 192 4.06 -6.87 12.49
C HIS A 192 4.80 -7.72 11.47
N ARG A 193 4.49 -9.02 11.36
CA ARG A 193 5.10 -9.92 10.36
C ARG A 193 4.59 -9.66 8.94
N PHE A 194 3.36 -9.17 8.79
CA PHE A 194 2.82 -8.79 7.50
C PHE A 194 3.65 -7.70 6.83
N PHE A 195 4.27 -6.77 7.58
CA PHE A 195 5.15 -5.74 7.01
C PHE A 195 6.35 -6.28 6.22
N SER A 196 6.78 -7.52 6.47
CA SER A 196 7.78 -8.19 5.62
C SER A 196 7.31 -8.33 4.17
N VAL A 197 6.00 -8.49 3.93
CA VAL A 197 5.42 -8.68 2.59
C VAL A 197 5.58 -7.43 1.70
N PRO A 198 5.04 -6.24 2.06
CA PRO A 198 5.26 -5.02 1.29
C PRO A 198 6.74 -4.65 1.19
N PHE A 199 7.54 -4.89 2.24
CA PHE A 199 8.98 -4.68 2.18
C PHE A 199 9.64 -5.52 1.09
N LEU A 200 9.34 -6.82 1.03
CA LEU A 200 9.87 -7.70 0.00
C LEU A 200 9.36 -7.36 -1.40
N CYS A 201 8.10 -6.95 -1.53
CA CYS A 201 7.56 -6.46 -2.80
C CYS A 201 8.31 -5.21 -3.28
N LEU A 202 8.58 -4.25 -2.39
CA LEU A 202 9.36 -3.05 -2.70
C LEU A 202 10.79 -3.41 -3.11
N ARG A 203 11.48 -4.24 -2.30
CA ARG A 203 12.85 -4.68 -2.60
C ARG A 203 12.93 -5.38 -3.94
N ARG A 204 11.97 -6.24 -4.26
CA ARG A 204 11.87 -6.90 -5.56
C ARG A 204 11.75 -5.90 -6.71
N SER A 205 10.89 -4.89 -6.59
CA SER A 205 10.73 -3.85 -7.60
C SER A 205 12.02 -3.06 -7.84
N VAL A 206 12.76 -2.73 -6.77
CA VAL A 206 14.07 -2.06 -6.88
C VAL A 206 15.08 -2.94 -7.61
N LEU A 207 15.18 -4.22 -7.25
CA LEU A 207 16.09 -5.17 -7.91
C LEU A 207 15.75 -5.35 -9.39
N GLN A 208 14.46 -5.41 -9.74
CA GLN A 208 14.01 -5.49 -11.13
C GLN A 208 14.37 -4.24 -11.93
N GLN A 209 14.27 -3.06 -11.32
CA GLN A 209 14.68 -1.81 -11.95
C GLN A 209 16.20 -1.80 -12.20
N GLN A 210 16.99 -2.16 -11.19
CA GLN A 210 18.45 -2.23 -11.32
C GLN A 210 18.87 -3.21 -12.42
N LEU A 211 18.26 -4.40 -12.48
CA LEU A 211 18.53 -5.37 -13.52
C LEU A 211 18.25 -4.80 -14.91
N LYS A 212 17.13 -4.08 -15.07
CA LYS A 212 16.77 -3.45 -16.35
C LYS A 212 17.76 -2.35 -16.75
N GLU A 213 18.19 -1.53 -15.80
CA GLU A 213 19.19 -0.47 -16.04
C GLU A 213 20.52 -1.08 -16.46
N THR A 214 21.01 -2.08 -15.73
CA THR A 214 22.23 -2.82 -16.07
C THR A 214 22.14 -3.49 -17.44
N GLN A 215 20.99 -4.08 -17.79
CA GLN A 215 20.80 -4.66 -19.12
C GLN A 215 20.90 -3.59 -20.21
N THR A 216 20.31 -2.43 -20.00
CA THR A 216 20.35 -1.31 -20.97
C THR A 216 21.78 -0.80 -21.15
N GLU A 217 22.54 -0.69 -20.06
CA GLU A 217 23.96 -0.30 -20.08
C GLU A 217 24.84 -1.34 -20.79
N LEU A 218 24.59 -2.63 -20.54
CA LEU A 218 25.26 -3.74 -21.22
C LEU A 218 25.01 -3.68 -22.73
N ASP A 219 23.75 -3.55 -23.14
CA ASP A 219 23.36 -3.51 -24.56
C ASP A 219 24.02 -2.31 -25.26
N GLY A 220 24.07 -1.15 -24.60
CA GLY A 220 24.77 0.04 -25.10
C GLY A 220 26.28 -0.19 -25.24
N THR A 221 26.93 -0.76 -24.22
CA THR A 221 28.38 -1.05 -24.24
C THR A 221 28.74 -2.04 -25.33
N VAL A 222 27.93 -3.09 -25.53
CA VAL A 222 28.13 -4.07 -26.61
C VAL A 222 28.01 -3.39 -27.98
N GLN A 223 27.04 -2.50 -28.15
CA GLN A 223 26.87 -1.74 -29.38
C GLN A 223 28.05 -0.79 -29.65
N ASP A 224 28.56 -0.12 -28.61
CA ASP A 224 29.73 0.76 -28.71
C ASP A 224 30.97 -0.02 -29.12
N LEU A 225 31.24 -1.17 -28.49
CA LEU A 225 32.35 -2.05 -28.85
C LEU A 225 32.25 -2.56 -30.28
N ALA A 226 31.05 -2.96 -30.72
CA ALA A 226 30.83 -3.40 -32.11
C ALA A 226 31.07 -2.28 -33.13
N SER A 227 30.91 -1.01 -32.74
CA SER A 227 31.24 0.14 -33.59
C SER A 227 32.74 0.44 -33.66
N LEU A 228 33.50 -0.01 -32.65
CA LEU A 228 34.96 0.09 -32.56
C LEU A 228 35.67 -1.12 -33.20
N ASP A 229 34.95 -2.21 -33.50
CA ASP A 229 35.47 -3.37 -34.21
C ASP A 229 35.88 -2.96 -35.65
N GLY A 230 37.18 -2.74 -35.80
CA GLY A 230 37.85 -2.13 -36.94
C GLY A 230 39.34 -1.92 -36.65
N PRO A 231 40.05 -0.99 -37.32
CA PRO A 231 41.52 -0.84 -37.23
C PRO A 231 42.06 -0.69 -35.80
N LEU A 232 41.28 -0.18 -34.85
CA LEU A 232 41.67 -0.05 -33.43
C LEU A 232 41.70 -1.38 -32.65
N ALA A 233 40.99 -2.41 -33.07
CA ALA A 233 40.95 -3.70 -32.36
C ALA A 233 41.95 -4.74 -32.92
N THR A 234 42.47 -4.53 -34.14
CA THR A 234 43.21 -5.56 -34.89
C THR A 234 44.48 -5.07 -35.58
N THR A 235 44.78 -3.75 -35.57
CA THR A 235 45.99 -3.20 -36.20
C THR A 235 46.79 -2.35 -35.21
N ASP A 236 48.11 -2.25 -35.43
CA ASP A 236 49.03 -1.45 -34.61
C ASP A 236 48.69 0.06 -34.58
N GLU A 237 47.76 0.53 -35.44
CA GLU A 237 47.25 1.91 -35.40
C GLU A 237 46.58 2.27 -34.08
N ALA A 238 46.17 1.28 -33.28
CA ALA A 238 45.63 1.49 -31.92
C ALA A 238 46.61 2.19 -30.97
N TYR A 239 47.93 2.09 -31.20
CA TYR A 239 48.97 2.72 -30.39
C TYR A 239 49.36 4.14 -30.88
N LEU A 240 48.79 4.63 -31.98
CA LEU A 240 49.12 5.94 -32.59
C LEU A 240 48.06 7.03 -32.30
N THR A 241 47.02 6.71 -31.54
CA THR A 241 45.97 7.62 -31.03
C THR A 241 46.11 7.82 -29.53
#